data_AF-A0A4W5K160-F1
#
_entry.id   AF-A0A4W5K160-F1
#
_cell.length_a   1.000
_cell.length_b   1.000
_cell.length_c   1.000
_cell.angle_alpha   90.00
_cell.angle_beta   90.00
_cell.angle_gamma   90.00
#
_symmetry.space_group_name_H-M   'P 1'
#
loop_
_entity.id
_entity.type
_entity.pdbx_description
1 polymer ?
#
loop_
_entity_poly.entity_id
_entity_poly.type
_entity_poly.pdbx_seq_one_letter_code
_entity_poly.pdbx_strand_id
1 'polypeptide(L)'
;MSLDDPFFVVKGEVQKALSRARSLYERWEELLEEGTQVSKDELDWSTNELRNCLRAIDWDLEDLSETISIFLCLYKHNTQRMIDEGTAM
;
A
#
# COMPACT_ATOMS: atom_id res chain seq x y z
N MET A 1 3.56 0.47 -25.97
CA MET A 1 2.90 0.74 -24.67
C MET A 1 3.82 1.69 -23.93
N SER A 2 3.33 2.86 -23.48
CA SER A 2 4.11 3.67 -22.56
C SER A 2 4.28 2.86 -21.27
N LEU A 3 5.51 2.75 -20.77
CA LEU A 3 5.75 2.24 -19.43
C LEU A 3 5.19 3.29 -18.47
N ASP A 4 4.03 3.01 -17.90
CA ASP A 4 3.50 3.83 -16.80
C ASP A 4 4.51 3.79 -15.65
N ASP A 5 4.69 4.92 -14.97
CA ASP A 5 5.65 5.03 -13.86
C ASP A 5 5.30 3.99 -12.78
N PRO A 6 6.25 3.12 -12.39
CA PRO A 6 6.00 2.06 -11.41
C PRO A 6 5.39 2.57 -10.09
N PHE A 7 5.73 3.79 -9.66
CA PHE A 7 5.14 4.40 -8.47
C PHE A 7 3.63 4.59 -8.63
N PHE A 8 3.17 5.09 -9.78
CA PHE A 8 1.74 5.30 -10.02
C PHE A 8 0.98 3.98 -10.20
N VAL A 9 1.63 2.96 -10.75
CA VAL A 9 1.07 1.61 -10.84
C VAL A 9 0.82 1.05 -9.45
N VAL A 10 1.86 0.98 -8.61
CA VAL A 10 1.77 0.42 -7.25
C VAL A 10 0.82 1.26 -6.37
N LYS A 11 0.84 2.60 -6.50
CA LYS A 11 -0.16 3.46 -5.85
C LYS A 11 -1.59 3.05 -6.21
N GLY A 12 -1.86 2.78 -7.50
CA GLY A 12 -3.16 2.32 -7.95
C GLY A 12 -3.53 0.95 -7.39
N GLU A 13 -2.57 0.04 -7.29
CA GLU A 13 -2.73 -1.28 -6.69
C GLU A 13 -3.06 -1.20 -5.20
N VAL A 14 -2.34 -0.37 -4.43
CA VAL A 14 -2.62 -0.08 -3.02
C VAL A 14 -4.03 0.49 -2.84
N GLN A 15 -4.44 1.45 -3.68
CA GLN A 15 -5.79 2.02 -3.63
C GLN A 15 -6.87 0.97 -3.89
N LYS A 16 -6.64 0.06 -4.84
CA LYS A 16 -7.54 -1.06 -5.15
C LYS A 16 -7.60 -2.07 -4.01
N ALA A 17 -6.45 -2.42 -3.43
CA ALA A 17 -6.35 -3.31 -2.28
C ALA A 17 -7.08 -2.72 -1.07
N LEU A 18 -6.94 -1.41 -0.83
CA LEU A 18 -7.64 -0.71 0.25
C LEU A 18 -9.16 -0.71 0.05
N SER A 19 -9.64 -0.49 -1.18
CA SER A 19 -11.07 -0.59 -1.50
C SER A 19 -11.60 -1.99 -1.17
N ARG A 20 -10.86 -3.04 -1.56
CA ARG A 20 -11.23 -4.43 -1.24
C ARG A 20 -11.22 -4.71 0.27
N ALA A 21 -10.22 -4.21 0.99
CA ALA A 21 -10.12 -4.35 2.43
C ALA A 21 -11.30 -3.69 3.15
N ARG A 22 -11.77 -2.53 2.68
CA ARG A 22 -12.98 -1.87 3.22
C ARG A 22 -14.23 -2.73 3.04
N SER A 23 -14.47 -3.26 1.83
CA SER A 23 -15.61 -4.15 1.61
C SER A 23 -15.53 -5.45 2.43
N LEU A 24 -14.33 -6.01 2.61
CA LEU A 24 -14.11 -7.15 3.50
C LEU A 24 -14.39 -6.80 4.97
N TYR A 25 -13.99 -5.60 5.41
CA TYR A 25 -14.24 -5.11 6.76
C TYR A 25 -15.74 -4.91 7.02
N GLU A 26 -16.46 -4.25 6.10
CA GLU A 26 -17.92 -4.08 6.19
C GLU A 26 -18.62 -5.44 6.31
N ARG A 27 -18.25 -6.41 5.46
CA ARG A 27 -18.78 -7.77 5.55
C ARG A 27 -18.43 -8.44 6.87
N TRP A 28 -17.19 -8.32 7.32
CA TRP A 28 -16.74 -8.90 8.59
C TRP A 28 -17.51 -8.32 9.78
N GLU A 29 -17.84 -7.03 9.74
CA GLU A 29 -18.65 -6.34 10.75
C GLU A 29 -20.09 -6.87 10.78
N GLU A 30 -20.73 -7.05 9.61
CA GLU A 30 -22.05 -7.69 9.51
C GLU A 30 -22.07 -9.11 10.10
N LEU A 31 -20.98 -9.87 9.90
CA LEU A 31 -20.86 -11.23 10.42
C LEU A 31 -20.72 -11.29 11.95
N LEU A 32 -20.31 -10.19 12.58
CA LEU A 32 -20.19 -10.07 14.03
C LEU A 32 -21.49 -9.63 14.72
N GLU A 33 -22.47 -9.12 13.97
CA GLU A 33 -23.75 -8.69 14.56
C GLU A 33 -24.50 -9.86 15.21
N GLU A 34 -24.96 -9.65 16.44
CA GLU A 34 -25.72 -10.64 17.20
C GLU A 34 -27.06 -10.94 16.51
N GLY A 35 -27.28 -12.21 16.14
CA GLY A 35 -28.50 -12.66 15.47
C GLY A 35 -28.29 -13.15 14.04
N THR A 36 -27.12 -12.89 13.44
CA THR A 36 -26.76 -13.46 12.15
C THR A 36 -26.36 -14.93 12.34
N GLN A 37 -27.07 -15.87 11.70
CA GLN A 37 -26.66 -17.28 11.67
C GLN A 37 -25.43 -17.44 10.76
N VAL A 38 -24.26 -17.13 11.29
CA VAL A 38 -22.98 -17.21 10.59
C VAL A 38 -22.27 -18.50 10.98
N SER A 39 -21.73 -19.21 9.98
CA SER A 39 -20.79 -20.30 10.25
C SER A 39 -19.48 -19.73 10.77
N LYS A 40 -18.93 -20.32 11.83
CA LYS A 40 -17.61 -19.97 12.35
C LYS A 40 -16.54 -19.94 11.26
N ASP A 41 -16.63 -20.84 10.28
CA ASP A 41 -15.70 -20.93 9.16
C ASP A 41 -15.75 -19.69 8.25
N GLU A 42 -16.93 -19.09 8.06
CA GLU A 42 -17.08 -17.87 7.24
C GLU A 42 -16.47 -16.66 7.94
N LEU A 43 -16.68 -16.55 9.26
CA LEU A 43 -16.07 -15.50 10.08
C LEU A 43 -14.54 -15.64 10.11
N ASP A 44 -14.03 -16.86 10.33
CA ASP A 44 -12.59 -17.14 10.36
C ASP A 44 -11.94 -16.86 9.00
N TRP A 45 -12.60 -17.26 7.89
CA TRP A 45 -12.15 -16.94 6.54
C TRP A 45 -12.11 -15.44 6.27
N SER A 46 -13.21 -14.73 6.56
CA SER A 46 -13.31 -13.28 6.37
C SER A 46 -12.24 -12.53 7.15
N THR A 47 -12.02 -12.94 8.41
CA THR A 47 -10.98 -12.37 9.26
C THR A 47 -9.57 -12.61 8.69
N ASN A 48 -9.28 -13.83 8.22
CA ASN A 48 -7.99 -14.17 7.64
C ASN A 48 -7.73 -13.39 6.34
N GLU A 49 -8.75 -13.29 5.50
CA GLU A 49 -8.66 -12.60 4.21
C GLU A 49 -8.42 -11.10 4.39
N LEU A 50 -9.13 -10.48 5.35
CA LEU A 50 -8.91 -9.08 5.71
C LEU A 50 -7.47 -8.85 6.21
N ARG A 51 -6.96 -9.72 7.10
CA ARG A 51 -5.57 -9.63 7.58
C ARG A 51 -4.55 -9.76 6.47
N ASN A 52 -4.79 -10.64 5.50
CA ASN A 52 -3.88 -10.81 4.36
C ASN A 52 -3.89 -9.59 3.46
N CYS A 53 -5.07 -9.00 3.20
CA CYS A 53 -5.17 -7.74 2.45
C CYS A 53 -4.43 -6.59 3.14
N LEU A 54 -4.60 -6.42 4.45
CA LEU A 54 -3.90 -5.38 5.19
C LEU A 54 -2.38 -5.58 5.17
N ARG A 55 -1.92 -6.82 5.36
CA ARG A 55 -0.48 -7.13 5.28
C ARG A 55 0.12 -6.83 3.91
N ALA A 56 -0.60 -7.14 2.83
CA ALA A 56 -0.15 -6.80 1.48
C ALA A 56 -0.03 -5.28 1.29
N ILE A 57 -1.01 -4.52 1.79
CA ILE A 57 -0.96 -3.04 1.76
C ILE A 57 0.24 -2.51 2.55
N ASP A 58 0.52 -3.04 3.73
CA ASP A 58 1.65 -2.60 4.55
C ASP A 58 2.99 -2.82 3.82
N TRP A 59 3.16 -3.98 3.18
CA TRP A 59 4.36 -4.26 2.36
C TRP A 59 4.49 -3.32 1.17
N ASP A 60 3.41 -3.10 0.41
CA ASP A 60 3.45 -2.18 -0.73
C ASP A 60 3.80 -0.74 -0.28
N LEU A 61 3.31 -0.31 0.89
CA LEU A 61 3.63 1.01 1.45
C LEU A 61 5.09 1.11 1.92
N GLU A 62 5.65 0.03 2.46
CA GLU A 62 7.06 -0.05 2.84
C GLU A 62 7.95 0.13 1.60
N ASP A 63 7.68 -0.62 0.52
CA ASP A 63 8.41 -0.55 -0.74
C ASP A 63 8.32 0.84 -1.40
N LEU A 64 7.14 1.46 -1.37
CA LEU A 64 6.95 2.82 -1.85
C LEU A 64 7.73 3.85 -1.01
N SER A 65 7.78 3.67 0.31
CA SER A 65 8.54 4.53 1.22
C SER A 65 10.05 4.41 0.98
N GLU A 66 10.55 3.19 0.79
CA GLU A 66 11.95 2.94 0.44
C GLU A 66 12.31 3.61 -0.89
N THR A 67 11.44 3.48 -1.90
CA THR A 67 11.62 4.12 -3.22
C THR A 67 11.73 5.64 -3.11
N ILE A 68 10.85 6.28 -2.33
CA ILE A 68 10.92 7.73 -2.06
C ILE A 68 12.23 8.09 -1.36
N SER A 69 12.65 7.30 -0.39
CA SER A 69 13.88 7.53 0.38
C SER A 69 15.12 7.46 -0.51
N ILE A 70 15.19 6.48 -1.42
CA ILE A 70 16.25 6.37 -2.44
C ILE A 70 16.26 7.61 -3.34
N PHE A 71 15.10 8.01 -3.85
CA PHE A 71 14.99 9.17 -4.74
C PHE A 71 15.45 10.47 -4.06
N LEU A 72 15.01 10.72 -2.82
CA LEU A 72 15.41 11.89 -2.03
C LEU A 72 16.90 11.87 -1.68
N CYS A 73 17.47 10.70 -1.39
CA CYS A 73 18.90 10.54 -1.14
C CYS A 73 19.72 10.92 -2.37
N LEU A 74 19.36 10.39 -3.54
CA LEU A 74 20.01 10.69 -4.80
C LEU A 74 19.86 12.16 -5.19
N TYR A 75 18.67 12.74 -4.98
CA TYR A 75 18.44 14.15 -5.25
C TYR A 75 19.35 15.03 -4.39
N LYS A 76 19.36 14.82 -3.07
CA LYS A 76 20.23 15.55 -2.14
C LYS A 76 21.71 15.40 -2.49
N HIS A 77 22.14 14.19 -2.82
CA HIS A 77 23.54 13.93 -3.19
C HIS A 77 23.92 14.66 -4.49
N ASN A 78 23.07 14.60 -5.52
CA ASN A 78 23.32 15.33 -6.77
C ASN A 78 23.30 16.84 -6.57
N THR A 79 22.37 17.38 -5.77
CA THR A 79 22.35 18.81 -5.43
C THR A 79 23.64 19.23 -4.72
N GLN A 80 24.09 18.47 -3.72
CA GLN A 80 25.35 18.77 -3.02
C GLN A 80 26.53 18.74 -3.98
N ARG A 81 26.59 17.72 -4.86
CA ARG A 81 27.65 17.63 -5.87
C ARG A 81 27.67 18.83 -6.81
N MET A 82 26.50 19.29 -7.29
CA MET A 82 26.41 20.48 -8.14
C MET A 82 26.85 21.77 -7.42
N ILE A 83 26.61 21.85 -6.10
CA ILE A 83 27.11 22.97 -5.27
C ILE A 83 28.63 22.90 -5.16
N ASP A 84 29.19 21.73 -4.86
CA ASP A 84 30.64 21.53 -4.71
C ASP A 84 31.39 21.78 -6.04
N GLU A 85 30.76 21.44 -7.17
CA GLU A 85 31.28 21.66 -8.53
C GLU A 85 31.02 23.10 -9.05
N GLY A 86 30.38 23.97 -8.27
CA GLY A 86 30.07 25.35 -8.67
C GLY A 86 29.16 25.46 -9.90
N THR A 87 28.40 24.41 -10.21
CA THR A 87 27.52 24.33 -11.39
C THR A 87 26.04 24.56 -11.01
N ALA A 88 25.74 24.71 -9.72
CA ALA A 88 24.45 25.18 -9.26
C ALA A 88 24.27 26.67 -9.62
N MET A 89 23.33 26.96 -10.54
CA MET A 89 22.93 28.32 -10.93
C MET A 89 22.04 28.98 -9.88
#